data_AF-A0A956KI56-F1
#
_entry.id   AF-A0A956KI56-F1
#
_cell.length_a   1.000
_cell.length_b   1.000
_cell.length_c   1.000
_cell.angle_alpha   90.00
_cell.angle_beta   90.00
_cell.angle_gamma   90.00
#
_symmetry.space_group_name_H-M   'P 1'
#
loop_
_entity.id
_entity.type
_entity.pdbx_description
1 polymer ?
#
loop_
_entity_poly.entity_id
_entity_poly.type
_entity_poly.pdbx_seq_one_letter_code
_entity_poly.pdbx_strand_id
1 'polypeptide(L)'
;WVTSMVEGAATVVSYLERRPSTAREGTTRIYGPYEDNDGRDLSWLVRLDGNLAGSQFELWVGSREAQSQDEMHKLLAGDLHIDGDKRSGGFMLDFDVVELYPQMKGSYAADLYTYAGVVDVNFERDVSTEAKTITIDFQDVEVLYDGFLDSDKFNSDDTYVYERRDDGSGVYHLALFGEWDEWAWSGAEQEEMVLDMAWTPEGAGRARGQMLEANGVGDLKYGDLLVHECFDGDGYLTWRWVTEAYLAEDPDYNLGDEATCTLTEADLINP
;
A
#
# COMPACT_ATOMS: atom_id res chain seq x y z
N TRP A 1 -1.27 -7.14 -1.28
CA TRP A 1 -0.68 -7.16 -2.64
C TRP A 1 0.75 -6.62 -2.64
N VAL A 2 1.04 -5.47 -1.99
CA VAL A 2 2.40 -4.90 -1.83
C VAL A 2 3.44 -5.94 -1.40
N THR A 3 3.20 -6.68 -0.30
CA THR A 3 4.11 -7.75 0.17
C THR A 3 4.40 -8.79 -0.91
N SER A 4 3.37 -9.26 -1.61
CA SER A 4 3.52 -10.26 -2.68
C SER A 4 4.34 -9.72 -3.85
N MET A 5 4.22 -8.44 -4.18
CA MET A 5 5.04 -7.79 -5.21
C MET A 5 6.51 -7.70 -4.81
N VAL A 6 6.77 -7.29 -3.57
CA VAL A 6 8.13 -7.22 -3.01
C VAL A 6 8.79 -8.60 -2.99
N GLU A 7 8.08 -9.62 -2.52
CA GLU A 7 8.57 -11.01 -2.51
C GLU A 7 8.82 -11.55 -3.93
N GLY A 8 7.94 -11.21 -4.87
CA GLY A 8 8.10 -11.52 -6.30
C GLY A 8 9.36 -10.88 -6.89
N ALA A 9 9.53 -9.57 -6.68
CA ALA A 9 10.71 -8.83 -7.13
C ALA A 9 12.00 -9.40 -6.52
N ALA A 10 12.02 -9.64 -5.20
CA ALA A 10 13.17 -10.24 -4.52
C ALA A 10 13.54 -11.63 -5.08
N THR A 11 12.52 -12.44 -5.43
CA THR A 11 12.72 -13.75 -6.06
C THR A 11 13.35 -13.62 -7.43
N VAL A 12 12.88 -12.69 -8.26
CA VAL A 12 13.44 -12.41 -9.59
C VAL A 12 14.90 -11.95 -9.48
N VAL A 13 15.18 -11.00 -8.58
CA VAL A 13 16.54 -10.51 -8.32
C VAL A 13 17.45 -11.68 -7.93
N SER A 14 17.09 -12.45 -6.92
CA SER A 14 17.86 -13.61 -6.43
C SER A 14 18.16 -14.65 -7.52
N TYR A 15 17.21 -14.85 -8.44
CA TYR A 15 17.42 -15.73 -9.59
C TYR A 15 18.43 -15.15 -10.59
N LEU A 16 18.27 -13.87 -10.97
CA LEU A 16 19.12 -13.20 -11.95
C LEU A 16 20.56 -13.04 -11.47
N GLU A 17 20.78 -12.83 -10.17
CA GLU A 17 22.12 -12.75 -9.59
C GLU A 17 22.99 -13.99 -9.85
N ARG A 18 22.36 -15.14 -10.10
CA ARG A 18 23.02 -16.41 -10.39
C ARG A 18 23.22 -16.67 -11.88
N ARG A 19 22.87 -15.71 -12.74
CA ARG A 19 22.96 -15.80 -14.19
C ARG A 19 23.92 -14.74 -14.74
N PRO A 20 24.62 -15.03 -15.86
CA PRO A 20 25.38 -14.01 -16.56
C PRO A 20 24.43 -12.93 -17.09
N SER A 21 24.80 -11.67 -16.94
CA SER A 21 24.07 -10.53 -17.50
C SER A 21 24.28 -10.43 -19.00
N THR A 22 23.31 -9.86 -19.73
CA THR A 22 23.44 -9.60 -21.17
C THR A 22 24.43 -8.49 -21.45
N ALA A 23 24.43 -7.46 -20.60
CA ALA A 23 25.32 -6.32 -20.69
C ALA A 23 25.70 -5.80 -19.29
N ARG A 24 26.56 -4.77 -19.27
CA ARG A 24 26.98 -4.10 -18.05
C ARG A 24 27.27 -2.62 -18.31
N GLU A 25 26.81 -1.76 -17.43
CA GLU A 25 27.07 -0.32 -17.41
C GLU A 25 27.71 0.04 -16.06
N GLY A 26 29.04 0.26 -16.04
CA GLY A 26 29.76 0.42 -14.78
C GLY A 26 29.59 -0.81 -13.87
N THR A 27 29.02 -0.61 -12.68
CA THR A 27 28.69 -1.68 -11.73
C THR A 27 27.37 -2.38 -12.04
N THR A 28 26.42 -1.68 -12.69
CA THR A 28 25.07 -2.14 -13.02
C THR A 28 25.08 -3.29 -14.02
N ARG A 29 24.46 -4.41 -13.63
CA ARG A 29 24.22 -5.59 -14.47
C ARG A 29 22.88 -5.43 -15.20
N ILE A 30 22.85 -5.72 -16.50
CA ILE A 30 21.65 -5.57 -17.33
C ILE A 30 21.26 -6.95 -17.89
N TYR A 31 20.01 -7.33 -17.66
CA TYR A 31 19.41 -8.58 -18.09
C TYR A 31 18.27 -8.26 -19.05
N GLY A 32 18.42 -8.64 -20.32
CA GLY A 32 17.47 -8.35 -21.38
C GLY A 32 17.88 -7.19 -22.30
N PRO A 33 16.95 -6.68 -23.14
CA PRO A 33 15.55 -7.10 -23.22
C PRO A 33 15.39 -8.58 -23.59
N TYR A 34 14.47 -9.28 -22.93
CA TYR A 34 14.10 -10.66 -23.28
C TYR A 34 12.63 -10.69 -23.67
N GLU A 35 12.33 -11.33 -24.80
CA GLU A 35 10.95 -11.64 -25.16
C GLU A 35 10.28 -12.49 -24.08
N ASP A 36 8.99 -12.23 -23.85
CA ASP A 36 8.18 -13.06 -22.96
C ASP A 36 8.04 -14.49 -23.49
N ASN A 37 8.32 -15.46 -22.63
CA ASN A 37 8.34 -16.88 -22.99
C ASN A 37 6.94 -17.49 -23.14
N ASP A 38 5.90 -16.84 -22.61
CA ASP A 38 4.52 -17.36 -22.61
C ASP A 38 3.73 -16.89 -23.84
N GLY A 39 4.42 -16.34 -24.85
CA GLY A 39 3.81 -15.93 -26.10
C GLY A 39 3.09 -14.57 -26.03
N ARG A 40 3.17 -13.87 -24.89
CA ARG A 40 2.65 -12.50 -24.77
C ARG A 40 3.49 -11.54 -25.62
N ASP A 41 2.86 -10.46 -26.06
CA ASP A 41 3.52 -9.42 -26.86
C ASP A 41 4.29 -8.44 -25.96
N LEU A 42 5.21 -8.99 -25.17
CA LEU A 42 5.97 -8.26 -24.15
C LEU A 42 7.46 -8.58 -24.24
N SER A 43 8.28 -7.62 -23.81
CA SER A 43 9.68 -7.84 -23.48
C SER A 43 9.99 -7.27 -22.09
N TRP A 44 10.97 -7.88 -21.43
CA TRP A 44 11.37 -7.56 -20.07
C TRP A 44 12.85 -7.21 -20.00
N LEU A 45 13.19 -6.14 -19.29
CA LEU A 45 14.57 -5.76 -19.00
C LEU A 45 14.71 -5.48 -17.50
N VAL A 46 15.74 -6.06 -16.89
CA VAL A 46 16.06 -5.87 -15.47
C VAL A 46 17.45 -5.27 -15.32
N ARG A 47 17.55 -4.20 -14.56
CA ARG A 47 18.83 -3.56 -14.18
C ARG A 47 19.04 -3.78 -12.70
N LEU A 48 20.21 -4.28 -12.34
CA LEU A 48 20.59 -4.56 -10.96
C LEU A 48 21.96 -3.97 -10.66
N ASP A 49 22.02 -3.10 -9.67
CA ASP A 49 23.28 -2.66 -9.07
C ASP A 49 23.28 -2.95 -7.58
N GLY A 50 24.47 -3.13 -7.00
CA GLY A 50 24.56 -3.34 -5.57
C GLY A 50 25.95 -3.70 -5.07
N ASN A 51 26.14 -3.44 -3.79
CA ASN A 51 27.32 -3.75 -3.01
C ASN A 51 26.91 -4.01 -1.55
N LEU A 52 27.88 -4.04 -0.63
CA LEU A 52 27.61 -4.29 0.79
C LEU A 52 26.86 -3.15 1.49
N ALA A 53 26.87 -1.95 0.94
CA ALA A 53 26.20 -0.77 1.47
C ALA A 53 24.79 -0.57 0.89
N GLY A 54 24.36 -1.41 -0.07
CA GLY A 54 23.03 -1.29 -0.64
C GLY A 54 22.86 -1.93 -2.01
N SER A 55 21.63 -1.87 -2.53
CA SER A 55 21.26 -2.35 -3.86
C SER A 55 20.27 -1.41 -4.52
N GLN A 56 20.25 -1.42 -5.85
CA GLN A 56 19.26 -0.73 -6.67
C GLN A 56 18.78 -1.70 -7.74
N PHE A 57 17.49 -1.62 -8.06
CA PHE A 57 16.91 -2.42 -9.12
C PHE A 57 15.92 -1.59 -9.94
N GLU A 58 15.83 -1.94 -11.22
CA GLU A 58 14.79 -1.42 -12.11
C GLU A 58 14.25 -2.58 -12.96
N LEU A 59 12.95 -2.59 -13.17
CA LEU A 59 12.24 -3.48 -14.08
C LEU A 59 11.55 -2.62 -15.14
N TRP A 60 11.86 -2.92 -16.38
CA TRP A 60 11.38 -2.22 -17.56
C TRP A 60 10.56 -3.20 -18.41
N VAL A 61 9.48 -2.69 -19.02
CA VAL A 61 8.58 -3.43 -19.89
C VAL A 61 8.45 -2.73 -21.23
N GLY A 62 8.48 -3.50 -22.31
CA GLY A 62 8.30 -3.02 -23.67
C GLY A 62 7.43 -3.96 -24.48
N SER A 63 7.17 -3.60 -25.73
CA SER A 63 6.62 -4.55 -26.72
C SER A 63 7.60 -5.70 -26.95
N ARG A 64 7.13 -6.83 -27.50
CA ARG A 64 7.99 -7.99 -27.77
C ARG A 64 9.20 -7.66 -28.63
N GLU A 65 9.03 -6.74 -29.58
CA GLU A 65 10.08 -6.36 -30.53
C GLU A 65 11.12 -5.41 -29.94
N ALA A 66 10.94 -4.90 -28.72
CA ALA A 66 11.87 -3.93 -28.13
C ALA A 66 13.29 -4.52 -28.02
N GLN A 67 14.27 -3.80 -28.55
CA GLN A 67 15.68 -4.21 -28.61
C GLN A 67 16.56 -3.44 -27.63
N SER A 68 16.05 -2.36 -27.02
CA SER A 68 16.80 -1.53 -26.09
C SER A 68 15.91 -0.95 -24.99
N GLN A 69 16.54 -0.50 -23.90
CA GLN A 69 15.84 0.15 -22.80
C GLN A 69 15.09 1.42 -23.23
N ASP A 70 15.62 2.17 -24.20
CA ASP A 70 15.01 3.42 -24.70
C ASP A 70 13.64 3.19 -25.39
N GLU A 71 13.33 1.93 -25.73
CA GLU A 71 12.06 1.49 -26.32
C GLU A 71 11.08 0.92 -25.26
N MET A 72 11.43 1.00 -23.98
CA MET A 72 10.70 0.38 -22.87
C MET A 72 10.30 1.44 -21.83
N HIS A 73 9.32 1.09 -21.00
CA HIS A 73 8.84 1.90 -19.90
C HIS A 73 9.23 1.28 -18.56
N LYS A 74 9.61 2.11 -17.60
CA LYS A 74 10.00 1.65 -16.26
C LYS A 74 8.73 1.33 -15.48
N LEU A 75 8.51 0.05 -15.20
CA LEU A 75 7.36 -0.42 -14.41
C LEU A 75 7.62 -0.27 -12.91
N LEU A 76 8.82 -0.64 -12.47
CA LEU A 76 9.16 -0.74 -11.06
C LEU A 76 10.62 -0.35 -10.89
N ALA A 77 10.92 0.46 -9.88
CA ALA A 77 12.29 0.74 -9.48
C ALA A 77 12.38 0.88 -7.97
N GLY A 78 13.51 0.49 -7.40
CA GLY A 78 13.70 0.62 -5.97
C GLY A 78 15.15 0.48 -5.54
N ASP A 79 15.36 0.75 -4.27
CA ASP A 79 16.66 0.74 -3.65
C ASP A 79 16.61 0.27 -2.20
N LEU A 80 17.79 -0.09 -1.71
CA LEU A 80 18.06 -0.44 -0.33
C LEU A 80 19.39 0.16 0.03
N HIS A 81 19.45 0.84 1.16
CA HIS A 81 20.61 1.46 1.76
C HIS A 81 20.89 0.84 3.13
N ILE A 82 22.16 0.55 3.39
CA ILE A 82 22.65 -0.07 4.62
C ILE A 82 23.71 0.86 5.21
N ASP A 83 23.40 1.47 6.36
CA ASP A 83 24.34 2.29 7.13
C ASP A 83 24.37 1.84 8.60
N GLY A 84 25.38 1.05 8.96
CA GLY A 84 25.49 0.46 10.29
C GLY A 84 24.27 -0.41 10.64
N ASP A 85 23.50 0.01 11.63
CA ASP A 85 22.25 -0.65 12.06
C ASP A 85 21.01 -0.10 11.35
N LYS A 86 21.15 0.93 10.53
CA LYS A 86 20.05 1.52 9.75
C LYS A 86 19.87 0.83 8.41
N ARG A 87 18.61 0.57 8.06
CA ARG A 87 18.16 0.09 6.75
C ARG A 87 17.15 1.11 6.25
N SER A 88 17.36 1.64 5.06
CA SER A 88 16.38 2.52 4.42
C SER A 88 16.27 2.20 2.94
N GLY A 89 15.25 2.71 2.30
CA GLY A 89 15.05 2.57 0.86
C GLY A 89 13.58 2.55 0.53
N GLY A 90 13.28 2.05 -0.65
CA GLY A 90 11.92 2.10 -1.15
C GLY A 90 11.79 1.49 -2.52
N PHE A 91 10.57 1.54 -3.05
CA PHE A 91 10.31 1.25 -4.45
C PHE A 91 9.09 2.01 -4.93
N MET A 92 9.11 2.36 -6.21
CA MET A 92 8.00 2.91 -6.94
C MET A 92 7.49 1.86 -7.94
N LEU A 93 6.16 1.75 -8.05
CA LEU A 93 5.43 0.99 -9.04
C LEU A 93 4.53 1.92 -9.85
N ASP A 94 4.63 1.86 -11.18
CA ASP A 94 3.85 2.67 -12.11
C ASP A 94 2.75 1.81 -12.76
N PHE A 95 1.49 2.03 -12.36
CA PHE A 95 0.34 1.31 -12.91
C PHE A 95 -0.03 1.79 -14.32
N ASP A 96 0.34 3.00 -14.73
CA ASP A 96 0.10 3.47 -16.10
C ASP A 96 0.87 2.61 -17.11
N VAL A 97 2.03 2.08 -16.73
CA VAL A 97 2.79 1.12 -17.54
C VAL A 97 2.02 -0.19 -17.73
N VAL A 98 1.25 -0.63 -16.74
CA VAL A 98 0.40 -1.83 -16.86
C VAL A 98 -0.69 -1.63 -17.92
N GLU A 99 -1.25 -0.43 -18.03
CA GLU A 99 -2.24 -0.10 -19.05
C GLU A 99 -1.65 0.12 -20.44
N LEU A 100 -0.42 0.62 -20.53
CA LEU A 100 0.32 0.66 -21.81
C LEU A 100 0.58 -0.75 -22.36
N TYR A 101 0.68 -1.75 -21.48
CA TYR A 101 0.98 -3.14 -21.80
C TYR A 101 -0.05 -4.10 -21.20
N PRO A 102 -1.31 -4.09 -21.68
CA PRO A 102 -2.43 -4.81 -21.05
C PRO A 102 -2.23 -6.34 -21.03
N GLN A 103 -1.33 -6.88 -21.83
CA GLN A 103 -0.93 -8.29 -21.81
C GLN A 103 -0.34 -8.70 -20.45
N MET A 104 0.12 -7.75 -19.63
CA MET A 104 0.59 -7.96 -18.26
C MET A 104 -0.54 -8.42 -17.33
N LYS A 105 -1.77 -7.95 -17.55
CA LYS A 105 -2.96 -8.29 -16.75
C LYS A 105 -3.41 -9.74 -16.97
N GLY A 106 -3.02 -10.35 -18.10
CA GLY A 106 -3.55 -11.63 -18.54
C GLY A 106 -4.96 -11.51 -19.13
N SER A 107 -5.40 -12.52 -19.88
CA SER A 107 -6.58 -12.40 -20.77
C SER A 107 -7.91 -12.14 -20.06
N TYR A 108 -8.05 -12.49 -18.78
CA TYR A 108 -9.29 -12.26 -18.04
C TYR A 108 -9.32 -10.87 -17.40
N ALA A 109 -8.24 -10.48 -16.72
CA ALA A 109 -8.19 -9.19 -16.06
C ALA A 109 -7.96 -8.02 -17.04
N ALA A 110 -7.35 -8.26 -18.21
CA ALA A 110 -7.11 -7.21 -19.18
C ALA A 110 -8.38 -6.51 -19.68
N ASP A 111 -9.48 -7.27 -19.79
CA ASP A 111 -10.76 -6.76 -20.28
C ASP A 111 -11.64 -6.17 -19.17
N LEU A 112 -11.35 -6.49 -17.90
CA LEU A 112 -12.20 -6.15 -16.76
C LEU A 112 -11.58 -5.14 -15.82
N TYR A 113 -10.26 -4.96 -15.84
CA TYR A 113 -9.57 -4.05 -14.92
C TYR A 113 -8.86 -2.94 -15.68
N THR A 114 -9.00 -1.72 -15.17
CA THR A 114 -8.18 -0.57 -15.51
C THR A 114 -7.40 -0.15 -14.27
N TYR A 115 -6.09 0.01 -14.41
CA TYR A 115 -5.20 0.54 -13.37
C TYR A 115 -4.67 1.91 -13.78
N ALA A 116 -4.43 2.81 -12.83
CA ALA A 116 -3.75 4.07 -13.11
C ALA A 116 -2.96 4.54 -11.89
N GLY A 117 -2.03 5.46 -12.13
CA GLY A 117 -1.28 6.15 -11.10
C GLY A 117 -0.02 5.42 -10.64
N VAL A 118 0.59 5.96 -9.58
CA VAL A 118 1.90 5.50 -9.09
C VAL A 118 1.82 5.22 -7.60
N VAL A 119 2.45 4.13 -7.16
CA VAL A 119 2.62 3.82 -5.73
C VAL A 119 4.09 3.91 -5.38
N ASP A 120 4.44 4.79 -4.45
CA ASP A 120 5.79 4.93 -3.91
C ASP A 120 5.83 4.44 -2.45
N VAL A 121 6.63 3.42 -2.19
CA VAL A 121 6.83 2.85 -0.87
C VAL A 121 8.19 3.27 -0.35
N ASN A 122 8.24 3.95 0.78
CA ASN A 122 9.49 4.28 1.46
C ASN A 122 9.53 3.62 2.84
N PHE A 123 10.72 3.22 3.27
CA PHE A 123 10.92 2.72 4.62
C PHE A 123 12.25 3.17 5.20
N GLU A 124 12.25 3.32 6.52
CA GLU A 124 13.44 3.39 7.34
C GLU A 124 13.28 2.42 8.51
N ARG A 125 14.37 1.80 8.94
CA ARG A 125 14.40 0.91 10.10
C ARG A 125 15.76 0.97 10.77
N ASP A 126 15.77 1.19 12.06
CA ASP A 126 16.92 0.93 12.91
C ASP A 126 16.79 -0.48 13.51
N VAL A 127 17.73 -1.36 13.20
CA VAL A 127 17.71 -2.76 13.66
C VAL A 127 18.01 -2.86 15.15
N SER A 128 18.73 -1.89 15.73
CA SER A 128 19.14 -1.91 17.13
C SER A 128 18.03 -1.49 18.09
N THR A 129 17.21 -0.51 17.69
CA THR A 129 16.09 0.02 18.48
C THR A 129 14.73 -0.52 18.04
N GLU A 130 14.69 -1.18 16.88
CA GLU A 130 13.47 -1.59 16.19
C GLU A 130 12.55 -0.43 15.77
N ALA A 131 13.03 0.82 15.84
CA ALA A 131 12.32 1.93 15.26
C ALA A 131 12.21 1.75 13.75
N LYS A 132 11.07 2.14 13.19
CA LYS A 132 10.78 1.99 11.78
C LYS A 132 9.71 2.96 11.34
N THR A 133 9.87 3.44 10.12
CA THR A 133 8.87 4.21 9.40
C THR A 133 8.60 3.50 8.09
N ILE A 134 7.34 3.36 7.72
CA ILE A 134 6.90 2.90 6.41
C ILE A 134 5.89 3.92 5.92
N THR A 135 6.10 4.43 4.71
CA THR A 135 5.11 5.25 4.01
C THR A 135 4.76 4.58 2.69
N ILE A 136 3.47 4.60 2.33
CA ILE A 136 3.01 4.23 1.00
C ILE A 136 2.25 5.43 0.46
N ASP A 137 2.85 6.12 -0.49
CA ASP A 137 2.30 7.29 -1.16
C ASP A 137 1.57 6.83 -2.42
N PHE A 138 0.26 7.02 -2.44
CA PHE A 138 -0.57 6.77 -3.62
C PHE A 138 -0.67 8.09 -4.39
N GLN A 139 -0.20 8.12 -5.63
CA GLN A 139 -0.25 9.28 -6.51
C GLN A 139 -1.28 9.03 -7.60
N ASP A 140 -2.45 9.64 -7.46
CA ASP A 140 -3.60 9.47 -8.37
C ASP A 140 -3.91 7.99 -8.68
N VAL A 141 -3.81 7.10 -7.69
CA VAL A 141 -3.99 5.65 -7.93
C VAL A 141 -5.46 5.33 -8.10
N GLU A 142 -5.77 4.64 -9.19
CA GLU A 142 -7.11 4.16 -9.50
C GLU A 142 -7.07 2.68 -9.89
N VAL A 143 -8.00 1.91 -9.35
CA VAL A 143 -8.29 0.55 -9.82
C VAL A 143 -9.79 0.47 -10.06
N LEU A 144 -10.15 0.37 -11.34
CA LEU A 144 -11.52 0.17 -11.77
C LEU A 144 -11.69 -1.28 -12.23
N TYR A 145 -12.62 -1.99 -11.63
CA TYR A 145 -13.16 -3.23 -12.14
C TYR A 145 -14.47 -2.93 -12.88
N ASP A 146 -14.53 -3.17 -14.19
CA ASP A 146 -15.73 -3.04 -15.03
C ASP A 146 -16.29 -4.43 -15.32
N GLY A 147 -16.99 -4.99 -14.34
CA GLY A 147 -17.59 -6.31 -14.41
C GLY A 147 -18.85 -6.35 -15.28
N PHE A 148 -19.30 -7.55 -15.63
CA PHE A 148 -20.52 -7.74 -16.43
C PHE A 148 -21.82 -7.32 -15.74
N LEU A 149 -21.82 -7.24 -14.40
CA LEU A 149 -23.01 -7.01 -13.58
C LEU A 149 -22.86 -5.81 -12.64
N ASP A 150 -21.63 -5.49 -12.26
CA ASP A 150 -21.32 -4.33 -11.43
C ASP A 150 -19.90 -3.82 -11.74
N SER A 151 -19.67 -2.56 -11.39
CA SER A 151 -18.35 -1.95 -11.48
C SER A 151 -17.88 -1.54 -10.10
N ASP A 152 -16.70 -1.98 -9.71
CA ASP A 152 -16.11 -1.63 -8.41
C ASP A 152 -14.95 -0.69 -8.64
N LYS A 153 -14.88 0.41 -7.89
CA LYS A 153 -13.80 1.37 -7.99
C LYS A 153 -13.08 1.57 -6.66
N PHE A 154 -11.76 1.45 -6.71
CA PHE A 154 -10.83 1.91 -5.67
C PHE A 154 -10.06 3.14 -6.17
N ASN A 155 -9.91 4.16 -5.32
CA ASN A 155 -9.03 5.28 -5.59
C ASN A 155 -8.29 5.74 -4.32
N SER A 156 -7.09 6.27 -4.49
CA SER A 156 -6.34 6.89 -3.39
C SER A 156 -5.32 7.89 -3.96
N ASP A 157 -5.25 9.07 -3.34
CA ASP A 157 -4.24 10.10 -3.56
C ASP A 157 -3.64 10.54 -2.20
N ASP A 158 -3.61 9.61 -1.23
CA ASP A 158 -3.17 9.84 0.14
C ASP A 158 -1.92 9.03 0.47
N THR A 159 -1.30 9.31 1.61
CA THR A 159 -0.12 8.62 2.11
C THR A 159 -0.48 7.76 3.33
N TYR A 160 -0.40 6.45 3.19
CA TYR A 160 -0.35 5.55 4.35
C TYR A 160 0.93 5.78 5.16
N VAL A 161 0.81 5.85 6.49
CA VAL A 161 1.94 6.02 7.39
C VAL A 161 1.90 4.97 8.49
N TYR A 162 3.04 4.35 8.76
CA TYR A 162 3.28 3.60 10.00
C TYR A 162 4.64 4.02 10.56
N GLU A 163 4.64 4.54 11.79
CA GLU A 163 5.85 4.90 12.52
C GLU A 163 5.86 4.17 13.86
N ARG A 164 6.96 3.48 14.15
CA ARG A 164 7.32 3.01 15.49
C ARG A 164 8.62 3.69 15.90
N ARG A 165 8.60 4.36 17.05
CA ARG A 165 9.74 5.08 17.61
C ARG A 165 10.64 4.17 18.44
N ASP A 166 11.80 4.69 18.80
CA ASP A 166 12.82 3.96 19.59
C ASP A 166 12.30 3.54 20.98
N ASP A 167 11.40 4.34 21.56
CA ASP A 167 10.78 4.05 22.86
C ASP A 167 9.64 3.02 22.77
N GLY A 168 9.26 2.60 21.57
CA GLY A 168 8.16 1.67 21.32
C GLY A 168 6.82 2.33 21.06
N SER A 169 6.67 3.64 21.28
CA SER A 169 5.49 4.40 20.87
C SER A 169 5.37 4.47 19.34
N GLY A 170 4.23 4.92 18.84
CA GLY A 170 4.08 5.08 17.41
C GLY A 170 2.72 5.55 16.97
N VAL A 171 2.58 5.63 15.65
CA VAL A 171 1.40 6.13 14.95
C VAL A 171 1.15 5.32 13.68
N TYR A 172 -0.11 5.29 13.27
CA TYR A 172 -0.60 4.65 12.05
C TYR A 172 -1.67 5.56 11.42
N HIS A 173 -1.63 5.70 10.11
CA HIS A 173 -2.63 6.39 9.31
C HIS A 173 -2.87 5.62 8.01
N LEU A 174 -4.14 5.48 7.63
CA LEU A 174 -4.58 4.93 6.34
C LEU A 174 -5.82 5.69 5.89
N ALA A 175 -5.83 6.19 4.67
CA ALA A 175 -7.00 6.73 4.01
C ALA A 175 -7.22 6.03 2.65
N LEU A 176 -8.44 5.56 2.41
CA LEU A 176 -8.81 4.82 1.20
C LEU A 176 -10.20 5.26 0.73
N PHE A 177 -10.39 5.32 -0.58
CA PHE A 177 -11.71 5.45 -1.18
C PHE A 177 -12.08 4.15 -1.90
N GLY A 178 -13.28 3.67 -1.65
CA GLY A 178 -13.78 2.47 -2.30
C GLY A 178 -15.22 2.17 -1.92
N GLU A 179 -15.76 1.13 -2.54
CA GLU A 179 -17.10 0.60 -2.24
C GLU A 179 -17.00 -0.51 -1.18
N TRP A 180 -17.97 -0.58 -0.28
CA TRP A 180 -17.99 -1.53 0.85
C TRP A 180 -19.28 -2.36 0.94
N ASP A 181 -19.85 -2.70 -0.21
CA ASP A 181 -21.20 -3.26 -0.41
C ASP A 181 -21.41 -4.71 0.09
N GLU A 182 -20.33 -5.48 0.29
CA GLU A 182 -20.37 -6.93 0.57
C GLU A 182 -21.14 -7.31 1.87
N TRP A 183 -21.36 -6.38 2.81
CA TRP A 183 -21.89 -6.70 4.15
C TRP A 183 -23.21 -6.01 4.53
N ALA A 184 -23.97 -5.49 3.54
CA ALA A 184 -25.31 -4.89 3.73
C ALA A 184 -25.37 -3.69 4.69
N TRP A 185 -24.26 -2.96 4.79
CA TRP A 185 -24.01 -1.81 5.67
C TRP A 185 -23.62 -0.55 4.88
N SER A 186 -23.23 -0.75 3.62
CA SER A 186 -22.93 0.17 2.52
C SER A 186 -23.54 -0.47 1.26
N GLY A 187 -23.77 0.31 0.21
CA GLY A 187 -24.14 -0.19 -1.12
C GLY A 187 -23.08 0.21 -2.15
N ALA A 188 -23.52 0.55 -3.36
CA ALA A 188 -22.64 0.73 -4.52
C ALA A 188 -22.01 2.13 -4.63
N GLU A 189 -22.31 3.04 -3.71
CA GLU A 189 -21.66 4.36 -3.69
C GLU A 189 -20.29 4.26 -3.03
N GLN A 190 -19.33 5.08 -3.46
CA GLN A 190 -17.99 5.09 -2.86
C GLN A 190 -17.99 5.80 -1.51
N GLU A 191 -17.22 5.28 -0.56
CA GLU A 191 -16.98 5.90 0.74
C GLU A 191 -15.50 6.16 1.00
N GLU A 192 -15.25 7.22 1.76
CA GLU A 192 -13.93 7.55 2.29
C GLU A 192 -13.74 6.86 3.64
N MET A 193 -12.81 5.90 3.71
CA MET A 193 -12.41 5.25 4.95
C MET A 193 -11.09 5.83 5.45
N VAL A 194 -11.08 6.36 6.67
CA VAL A 194 -9.87 6.83 7.36
C VAL A 194 -9.66 6.06 8.66
N LEU A 195 -8.45 5.58 8.89
CA LEU A 195 -8.04 4.92 10.13
C LEU A 195 -6.78 5.58 10.68
N ASP A 196 -6.92 6.22 11.83
CA ASP A 196 -5.82 6.78 12.60
C ASP A 196 -5.63 6.01 13.90
N MET A 197 -4.38 5.80 14.31
CA MET A 197 -4.07 5.18 15.59
C MET A 197 -2.76 5.74 16.13
N ALA A 198 -2.69 5.85 17.45
CA ALA A 198 -1.46 6.17 18.17
C ALA A 198 -1.34 5.26 19.40
N TRP A 199 -0.11 4.94 19.79
CA TRP A 199 0.16 4.14 20.98
C TRP A 199 1.40 4.63 21.74
N THR A 200 1.37 4.38 23.04
CA THR A 200 2.44 4.69 23.99
C THR A 200 3.49 3.57 24.04
N PRO A 201 4.67 3.80 24.65
CA PRO A 201 5.66 2.75 24.90
C PRO A 201 5.12 1.50 25.59
N GLU A 202 4.15 1.69 26.50
CA GLU A 202 3.50 0.62 27.25
C GLU A 202 2.44 -0.14 26.44
N GLY A 203 2.16 0.28 25.20
CA GLY A 203 1.20 -0.37 24.30
C GLY A 203 -0.23 0.15 24.41
N ALA A 204 -0.55 0.98 25.41
CA ALA A 204 -1.87 1.62 25.50
C ALA A 204 -2.01 2.68 24.39
N GLY A 205 -3.21 2.85 23.85
CA GLY A 205 -3.40 3.76 22.74
C GLY A 205 -4.85 4.16 22.46
N ARG A 206 -5.00 4.90 21.37
CA ARG A 206 -6.27 5.41 20.84
C ARG A 206 -6.31 5.18 19.34
N ALA A 207 -7.47 4.81 18.84
CA ALA A 207 -7.76 4.66 17.42
C ALA A 207 -9.03 5.44 17.04
N ARG A 208 -9.08 5.89 15.80
CA ARG A 208 -10.22 6.55 15.16
C ARG A 208 -10.40 5.94 13.78
N GLY A 209 -11.51 5.24 13.59
CA GLY A 209 -11.99 4.81 12.29
C GLY A 209 -13.12 5.71 11.83
N GLN A 210 -13.13 6.09 10.56
CA GLN A 210 -14.20 6.85 9.92
C GLN A 210 -14.53 6.19 8.60
N MET A 211 -15.82 6.16 8.27
CA MET A 211 -16.33 5.90 6.93
C MET A 211 -17.36 6.97 6.62
N LEU A 212 -17.05 7.81 5.65
CA LEU A 212 -17.83 9.00 5.31
C LEU A 212 -18.43 8.82 3.92
N GLU A 213 -19.69 9.22 3.78
CA GLU A 213 -20.35 9.25 2.47
C GLU A 213 -19.62 10.25 1.55
N ALA A 214 -19.06 9.78 0.43
CA ALA A 214 -18.28 10.65 -0.43
C ALA A 214 -19.19 11.68 -1.12
N ASN A 215 -18.81 12.96 -1.08
CA ASN A 215 -19.51 14.04 -1.80
C ASN A 215 -21.02 14.18 -1.47
N GLY A 216 -21.48 13.69 -0.32
CA GLY A 216 -22.90 13.70 0.08
C GLY A 216 -23.79 12.78 -0.78
N VAL A 217 -23.18 11.84 -1.49
CA VAL A 217 -23.82 10.73 -2.17
C VAL A 217 -23.25 9.48 -1.53
N GLY A 218 -24.02 8.84 -0.67
CA GLY A 218 -23.63 7.59 -0.04
C GLY A 218 -24.85 6.77 0.28
N ASP A 219 -24.61 5.48 0.48
CA ASP A 219 -25.63 4.51 0.84
C ASP A 219 -25.21 3.68 2.05
N LEU A 220 -24.38 4.30 2.90
CA LEU A 220 -24.17 3.85 4.27
C LEU A 220 -25.52 3.74 4.98
N LYS A 221 -25.76 2.58 5.59
CA LYS A 221 -27.07 2.20 6.17
C LYS A 221 -27.67 3.27 7.09
N TYR A 222 -26.83 4.00 7.82
CA TYR A 222 -27.24 5.07 8.73
C TYR A 222 -26.49 6.40 8.52
N GLY A 223 -25.87 6.60 7.36
CA GLY A 223 -24.95 7.70 7.09
C GLY A 223 -23.56 7.48 7.69
N ASP A 224 -22.80 8.55 7.88
CA ASP A 224 -21.41 8.50 8.35
C ASP A 224 -21.19 7.63 9.60
N LEU A 225 -20.28 6.68 9.48
CA LEU A 225 -19.85 5.81 10.57
C LEU A 225 -18.54 6.35 11.14
N LEU A 226 -18.56 6.73 12.41
CA LEU A 226 -17.37 7.06 13.17
C LEU A 226 -17.22 6.07 14.32
N VAL A 227 -16.01 5.59 14.54
CA VAL A 227 -15.64 4.68 15.62
C VAL A 227 -14.39 5.22 16.30
N HIS A 228 -14.46 5.41 17.62
CA HIS A 228 -13.34 5.86 18.43
C HIS A 228 -13.09 4.83 19.51
N GLU A 229 -11.85 4.40 19.68
CA GLU A 229 -11.50 3.33 20.60
C GLU A 229 -10.25 3.68 21.40
N CYS A 230 -10.21 3.24 22.65
CA CYS A 230 -9.00 3.23 23.46
C CYS A 230 -8.72 1.80 23.93
N PHE A 231 -7.44 1.46 24.00
CA PHE A 231 -6.97 0.14 24.45
C PHE A 231 -5.82 0.29 25.45
N ASP A 232 -5.71 -0.69 26.35
CA ASP A 232 -4.60 -0.78 27.29
C ASP A 232 -3.37 -1.48 26.69
N GLY A 233 -2.30 -1.63 27.49
CA GLY A 233 -1.05 -2.25 27.06
C GLY A 233 -1.14 -3.74 26.72
N ASP A 234 -2.22 -4.41 27.12
CA ASP A 234 -2.49 -5.80 26.76
C ASP A 234 -3.35 -5.90 25.47
N GLY A 235 -3.76 -4.75 24.91
CA GLY A 235 -4.61 -4.64 23.73
C GLY A 235 -6.10 -4.81 24.01
N TYR A 236 -6.53 -4.78 25.28
CA TYR A 236 -7.94 -4.82 25.62
C TYR A 236 -8.57 -3.44 25.42
N LEU A 237 -9.71 -3.40 24.72
CA LEU A 237 -10.50 -2.18 24.57
C LEU A 237 -11.07 -1.74 25.93
N THR A 238 -10.72 -0.53 26.35
CA THR A 238 -11.13 0.07 27.64
C THR A 238 -12.22 1.12 27.47
N TRP A 239 -12.32 1.70 26.29
CA TRP A 239 -13.38 2.63 25.89
C TRP A 239 -13.66 2.52 24.40
N ARG A 240 -14.93 2.73 24.03
CA ARG A 240 -15.40 2.75 22.66
C ARG A 240 -16.52 3.78 22.51
N TRP A 241 -16.55 4.42 21.37
CA TRP A 241 -17.66 5.24 20.92
C TRP A 241 -17.92 4.97 19.45
N VAL A 242 -19.19 4.97 19.08
CA VAL A 242 -19.64 4.79 17.69
C VAL A 242 -20.82 5.71 17.43
N THR A 243 -21.01 6.15 16.18
CA THR A 243 -22.17 6.96 15.78
C THR A 243 -23.48 6.37 16.34
N GLU A 244 -24.34 7.22 16.92
CA GLU A 244 -25.54 6.81 17.69
C GLU A 244 -26.48 5.88 16.91
N ALA A 245 -26.67 6.13 15.62
CA ALA A 245 -27.56 5.31 14.78
C ALA A 245 -27.07 3.87 14.63
N TYR A 246 -25.74 3.66 14.58
CA TYR A 246 -25.14 2.34 14.56
C TYR A 246 -25.18 1.67 15.94
N LEU A 247 -24.99 2.44 17.02
CA LEU A 247 -25.12 1.93 18.39
C LEU A 247 -26.53 1.38 18.67
N ALA A 248 -27.56 1.96 18.06
CA ALA A 248 -28.95 1.51 18.24
C ALA A 248 -29.21 0.10 17.71
N GLU A 249 -28.39 -0.41 16.78
CA GLU A 249 -28.49 -1.79 16.25
C GLU A 249 -27.88 -2.84 17.18
N ASP A 250 -26.93 -2.44 18.03
CA ASP A 250 -26.30 -3.32 19.02
C ASP A 250 -26.40 -2.70 20.43
N PRO A 251 -27.55 -2.86 21.10
CA PRO A 251 -27.77 -2.32 22.45
C PRO A 251 -26.82 -2.90 23.51
N ASP A 252 -26.19 -4.04 23.22
CA ASP A 252 -25.24 -4.71 24.11
C ASP A 252 -23.79 -4.24 23.88
N TYR A 253 -23.57 -3.29 22.96
CA TYR A 253 -22.27 -2.74 22.66
C TYR A 253 -21.65 -2.04 23.88
N ASN A 254 -20.55 -2.59 24.38
CA ASN A 254 -19.88 -2.09 25.57
C ASN A 254 -19.01 -0.86 25.26
N LEU A 255 -19.45 0.30 25.74
CA LEU A 255 -18.77 1.58 25.55
C LEU A 255 -17.57 1.80 26.48
N GLY A 256 -17.42 1.01 27.56
CA GLY A 256 -16.34 1.21 28.53
C GLY A 256 -16.38 2.59 29.20
N ASP A 257 -15.21 3.16 29.53
CA ASP A 257 -15.07 4.47 30.21
C ASP A 257 -13.97 5.30 29.57
N GLU A 258 -14.31 6.46 28.99
CA GLU A 258 -13.36 7.33 28.30
C GLU A 258 -12.22 7.82 29.20
N ALA A 259 -12.45 7.88 30.53
CA ALA A 259 -11.40 8.24 31.48
C ALA A 259 -10.23 7.25 31.52
N THR A 260 -10.37 6.07 30.89
CA THR A 260 -9.30 5.07 30.73
C THR A 260 -8.36 5.36 29.56
N CYS A 261 -8.73 6.27 28.65
CA CYS A 261 -7.90 6.66 27.52
C CYS A 261 -6.61 7.32 28.01
N THR A 262 -5.47 6.74 27.62
CA THR A 262 -4.14 7.32 27.92
C THR A 262 -3.76 8.42 26.92
N LEU A 263 -4.33 8.37 25.71
CA LEU A 263 -4.12 9.32 24.63
C LEU A 263 -5.40 10.09 24.30
N THR A 264 -5.23 11.25 23.71
CA THR A 264 -6.28 12.16 23.24
C THR A 264 -6.36 12.16 21.72
N GLU A 265 -7.39 12.80 21.15
CA GLU A 265 -7.50 12.95 19.69
C GLU A 265 -6.37 13.77 19.08
N ALA A 266 -5.77 14.67 19.85
CA ALA A 266 -4.63 15.47 19.39
C ALA A 266 -3.35 14.64 19.21
N ASP A 267 -3.31 13.42 19.75
CA ASP A 267 -2.18 12.49 19.63
C ASP A 267 -2.29 11.61 18.38
N LEU A 268 -3.46 11.57 17.73
CA LEU A 268 -3.63 10.93 16.43
C LEU A 268 -2.98 11.80 15.34
N ILE A 269 -2.54 11.17 14.25
CA ILE A 269 -2.11 11.91 13.06
C ILE A 269 -3.30 12.74 12.57
N ASN A 270 -3.12 14.04 12.44
CA ASN A 270 -3.94 14.88 11.56
C ASN A 270 -3.07 15.10 10.32
N PRO A 271 -3.32 14.39 9.22
CA PRO A 271 -2.58 14.62 7.98
C PRO A 271 -2.76 16.08 7.51
#